data_AF-A0ABD5ZZ96-F1
#
_entry.id   AF-A0ABD5ZZ96-F1
#
_cell.length_a   1.000
_cell.length_b   1.000
_cell.length_c   1.000
_cell.angle_alpha   90.00
_cell.angle_beta   90.00
_cell.angle_gamma   90.00
#
_symmetry.space_group_name_H-M   'P 1'
#
loop_
_entity.id
_entity.type
_entity.pdbx_description
1 polymer ?
#
loop_
_entity_poly.entity_id
_entity_poly.type
_entity_poly.pdbx_seq_one_letter_code
_entity_poly.pdbx_strand_id
1 'polypeptide(L)'
;MMLPTHAIGGMLVALPVALAMPELSSTALVAGFLGGVLPDLDMYVGHRKTLHYPVYYSVAGGIGVLAALLVPSTSAAALASLFLAAAVHCVADAYGGGLELRPWEGTSRRAVYDHYHGRWIAPRPGVRYDGSPSDLLLATVLAVPLLVVVDAPYSWLVAGSLTVAAVYTAVRRTLPALVERLVSALPTWTRPYLPARYRIDGPTLTSPRDD
;
A
#
# COMPACT_ATOMS: atom_id res chain seq x y z
N MET A 1 5.30 0.88 0.05
CA MET A 1 5.96 -0.31 0.66
C MET A 1 5.34 -1.52 -0.01
N MET A 2 5.56 -2.74 0.48
CA MET A 2 4.80 -3.90 -0.03
C MET A 2 3.37 -3.90 0.49
N LEU A 3 2.44 -4.41 -0.31
CA LEU A 3 1.02 -4.53 0.03
C LEU A 3 0.77 -5.17 1.41
N PRO A 4 1.44 -6.28 1.80
CA PRO A 4 1.26 -6.82 3.15
C PRO A 4 1.63 -5.86 4.28
N THR A 5 2.65 -5.03 4.11
CA THR A 5 3.03 -4.01 5.11
C THR A 5 1.89 -3.02 5.30
N HIS A 6 1.27 -2.57 4.21
CA HIS A 6 0.14 -1.65 4.27
C HIS A 6 -1.11 -2.30 4.86
N ALA A 7 -1.41 -3.55 4.50
CA ALA A 7 -2.55 -4.29 5.04
C ALA A 7 -2.44 -4.49 6.56
N ILE A 8 -1.27 -4.93 7.04
CA ILE A 8 -0.97 -5.09 8.47
C ILE A 8 -0.98 -3.72 9.18
N GLY A 9 -0.36 -2.70 8.60
CA GLY A 9 -0.37 -1.34 9.14
C GLY A 9 -1.79 -0.78 9.26
N GLY A 10 -2.66 -1.05 8.28
CA GLY A 10 -4.06 -0.66 8.31
C GLY A 10 -4.85 -1.34 9.42
N MET A 11 -4.65 -2.64 9.64
CA MET A 11 -5.22 -3.34 10.81
C MET A 11 -4.72 -2.73 12.13
N LEU A 12 -3.43 -2.40 12.21
CA LEU A 12 -2.84 -1.80 13.41
C LEU A 12 -3.42 -0.43 13.72
N VAL A 13 -3.71 0.39 12.70
CA VAL A 13 -4.42 1.67 12.85
C VAL A 13 -5.80 1.49 13.50
N ALA A 14 -6.48 0.37 13.24
CA ALA A 14 -7.79 0.05 13.81
C ALA A 14 -7.73 -0.58 15.22
N LEU A 15 -6.54 -0.99 15.68
CA LEU A 15 -6.36 -1.66 16.97
C LEU A 15 -6.89 -0.87 18.19
N PRO A 16 -6.76 0.47 18.27
CA PRO A 16 -7.34 1.24 19.37
C PRO A 16 -8.86 1.11 19.47
N VAL A 17 -9.57 1.00 18.34
CA VAL A 17 -11.03 0.79 18.33
C VAL A 17 -11.37 -0.59 18.87
N ALA A 18 -10.64 -1.62 18.43
CA ALA A 18 -10.84 -2.99 18.89
C ALA A 18 -10.63 -3.15 20.41
N LEU A 19 -9.69 -2.39 20.99
CA LEU A 19 -9.42 -2.38 22.43
C LEU A 19 -10.44 -1.57 23.23
N ALA A 20 -10.87 -0.41 22.73
CA ALA A 20 -11.78 0.48 23.44
C ALA A 20 -13.25 0.06 23.32
N MET A 21 -13.63 -0.55 22.19
CA MET A 21 -14.99 -0.93 21.83
C MET A 21 -15.00 -2.33 21.19
N PRO A 22 -14.90 -3.40 21.99
CA PRO A 22 -14.81 -4.77 21.49
C PRO A 22 -15.94 -5.17 20.54
N GLU A 23 -17.14 -4.63 20.74
CA GLU A 23 -18.31 -4.83 19.87
C GLU A 23 -18.13 -4.29 18.44
N LEU A 24 -17.19 -3.36 18.23
CA LEU A 24 -16.84 -2.80 16.92
C LEU A 24 -15.54 -3.40 16.35
N SER A 25 -14.84 -4.26 17.10
CA SER A 25 -13.51 -4.79 16.78
C SER A 25 -13.45 -5.41 15.38
N SER A 26 -14.34 -6.35 15.08
CA SER A 26 -14.40 -7.05 13.79
C SER A 26 -14.48 -6.06 12.62
N THR A 27 -15.42 -5.14 12.69
CA THR A 27 -15.66 -4.15 11.65
C THR A 27 -14.47 -3.21 11.49
N ALA A 28 -13.91 -2.72 12.60
CA ALA A 28 -12.77 -1.81 12.57
C ALA A 28 -11.52 -2.47 11.98
N LEU A 29 -11.18 -3.69 12.45
CA LEU A 29 -10.02 -4.44 11.97
C LEU A 29 -10.11 -4.78 10.47
N VAL A 30 -11.27 -5.25 10.01
CA VAL A 30 -11.48 -5.56 8.59
C VAL A 30 -11.46 -4.28 7.75
N ALA A 31 -12.09 -3.20 8.21
CA ALA A 31 -12.06 -1.92 7.51
C ALA A 31 -10.63 -1.34 7.45
N GLY A 32 -9.86 -1.43 8.53
CA GLY A 32 -8.45 -1.03 8.57
C GLY A 32 -7.60 -1.86 7.59
N PHE A 33 -7.76 -3.18 7.57
CA PHE A 33 -7.11 -4.07 6.59
C PHE A 33 -7.43 -3.63 5.16
N LEU A 34 -8.72 -3.45 4.84
CA LEU A 34 -9.16 -3.03 3.51
C LEU A 34 -8.63 -1.64 3.15
N GLY A 35 -8.63 -0.70 4.08
CA GLY A 35 -8.08 0.64 3.86
C GLY A 35 -6.58 0.60 3.59
N GLY A 36 -5.86 -0.33 4.22
CA GLY A 36 -4.46 -0.63 3.91
C GLY A 36 -4.26 -1.31 2.56
N VAL A 37 -5.26 -1.96 1.97
CA VAL A 37 -5.15 -2.67 0.67
C VAL A 37 -5.60 -1.81 -0.51
N LEU A 38 -6.69 -1.06 -0.33
CA LEU A 38 -7.43 -0.40 -1.40
C LEU A 38 -6.58 0.54 -2.29
N PRO A 39 -5.71 1.42 -1.74
CA PRO A 39 -4.94 2.32 -2.58
C PRO A 39 -4.09 1.56 -3.61
N ASP A 40 -3.40 0.50 -3.19
CA ASP A 40 -2.52 -0.33 -4.04
C ASP A 40 -3.25 -1.07 -5.18
N LEU A 41 -4.58 -1.07 -5.24
CA LEU A 41 -5.28 -1.68 -6.37
C LEU A 41 -5.02 -0.95 -7.70
N ASP A 42 -4.64 0.33 -7.67
CA ASP A 42 -4.22 1.07 -8.87
C ASP A 42 -2.78 0.73 -9.32
N MET A 43 -1.99 0.08 -8.45
CA MET A 43 -0.65 -0.38 -8.78
C MET A 43 -0.65 -1.53 -9.78
N TYR A 44 -1.75 -2.25 -9.99
CA TYR A 44 -1.84 -3.25 -11.07
C TYR A 44 -1.76 -2.62 -12.46
N VAL A 45 -2.24 -1.38 -12.60
CA VAL A 45 -2.20 -0.59 -13.84
C VAL A 45 -0.99 0.35 -13.87
N GLY A 46 -0.23 0.42 -12.76
CA GLY A 46 1.13 0.97 -12.74
C GLY A 46 1.24 2.42 -12.29
N HIS A 47 0.32 2.88 -11.45
CA HIS A 47 0.33 4.25 -10.95
C HIS A 47 -0.14 4.28 -9.50
N ARG A 48 0.46 5.14 -8.66
CA ARG A 48 -0.08 5.59 -7.37
C ARG A 48 -0.76 6.94 -7.54
N LYS A 49 -1.85 6.94 -8.32
CA LYS A 49 -2.56 8.17 -8.75
C LYS A 49 -4.07 7.95 -8.78
N THR A 50 -4.59 6.81 -9.20
CA THR A 50 -6.05 6.66 -9.35
C THR A 50 -6.77 6.41 -8.03
N LEU A 51 -6.15 5.68 -7.12
CA LEU A 51 -6.73 5.33 -5.82
C LEU A 51 -5.91 5.87 -4.65
N HIS A 52 -4.80 6.54 -4.93
CA HIS A 52 -3.94 7.15 -3.92
C HIS A 52 -4.30 8.62 -3.71
N TYR A 53 -5.08 8.89 -2.67
CA TYR A 53 -5.51 10.25 -2.32
C TYR A 53 -4.95 10.69 -0.95
N PRO A 54 -3.64 10.99 -0.83
CA PRO A 54 -2.99 11.22 0.47
C PRO A 54 -3.67 12.32 1.29
N VAL A 55 -4.02 13.45 0.66
CA VAL A 55 -4.67 14.57 1.36
C VAL A 55 -6.15 14.27 1.65
N TYR A 56 -6.91 13.80 0.66
CA TYR A 56 -8.35 13.59 0.84
C TYR A 56 -8.67 12.43 1.79
N TYR A 57 -7.89 11.34 1.78
CA TYR A 57 -8.05 10.29 2.79
C TYR A 57 -7.66 10.78 4.19
N SER A 58 -6.66 11.65 4.33
CA SER A 58 -6.32 12.22 5.64
C SER A 58 -7.48 13.07 6.19
N VAL A 59 -8.12 13.88 5.34
CA VAL A 59 -9.30 14.68 5.72
C VAL A 59 -10.49 13.77 6.04
N ALA A 60 -10.81 12.81 5.17
CA ALA A 60 -11.91 11.87 5.38
C ALA A 60 -11.71 11.01 6.63
N GLY A 61 -10.47 10.56 6.89
CA GLY A 61 -10.10 9.83 8.10
C GLY A 61 -10.27 10.68 9.35
N GLY A 62 -9.82 11.95 9.33
CA GLY A 62 -10.04 12.88 10.44
C GLY A 62 -11.51 13.14 10.74
N ILE A 63 -12.33 13.35 9.70
CA ILE A 63 -13.79 13.47 9.83
C ILE A 63 -14.40 12.19 10.39
N GLY A 64 -13.97 11.02 9.90
CA GLY A 64 -14.43 9.72 10.38
C GLY A 64 -14.11 9.49 11.86
N VAL A 65 -12.89 9.82 12.29
CA VAL A 65 -12.50 9.75 13.71
C VAL A 65 -13.36 10.67 14.56
N LEU A 66 -13.58 11.93 14.14
CA LEU A 66 -14.44 12.85 14.86
C LEU A 66 -15.89 12.32 14.95
N ALA A 67 -16.42 11.78 13.85
CA ALA A 67 -17.75 11.17 13.84
C ALA A 67 -17.83 9.97 14.79
N ALA A 68 -16.81 9.11 14.83
CA ALA A 68 -16.75 7.95 15.73
C ALA A 68 -16.67 8.36 17.21
N LEU A 69 -16.04 9.49 17.53
CA LEU A 69 -15.99 10.04 18.89
C LEU A 69 -17.32 10.66 19.33
N LEU A 70 -18.03 11.33 18.43
CA LEU A 70 -19.29 12.02 18.74
C LEU A 70 -20.49 11.06 18.73
N VAL A 71 -20.51 10.12 17.79
CA VAL A 71 -21.59 9.15 17.60
C VAL A 71 -20.98 7.77 17.32
N PRO A 72 -20.49 7.08 18.36
CA PRO A 72 -19.89 5.77 18.22
C PRO A 72 -20.88 4.79 17.58
N SER A 73 -20.55 4.29 16.41
CA SER A 73 -21.39 3.38 15.63
C SER A 73 -20.52 2.52 14.71
N THR A 74 -21.09 1.39 14.27
CA THR A 74 -20.42 0.47 13.34
C THR A 74 -19.96 1.15 12.06
N SER A 75 -20.79 2.00 11.47
CA SER A 75 -20.45 2.73 10.24
C SER A 75 -19.37 3.78 10.48
N ALA A 76 -19.43 4.54 11.58
CA ALA A 76 -18.41 5.52 11.91
C ALA A 76 -17.04 4.85 12.16
N ALA A 77 -17.00 3.76 12.92
CA ALA A 77 -15.78 3.00 13.16
C ALA A 77 -15.21 2.39 11.87
N ALA A 78 -16.06 1.84 11.00
CA ALA A 78 -15.66 1.31 9.70
C ALA A 78 -15.02 2.39 8.82
N LEU A 79 -15.72 3.52 8.61
CA LEU A 79 -15.26 4.59 7.74
C LEU A 79 -14.00 5.28 8.29
N ALA A 80 -13.94 5.50 9.61
CA ALA A 80 -12.75 6.03 10.28
C ALA A 80 -11.53 5.13 10.04
N SER A 81 -11.67 3.83 10.32
CA SER A 81 -10.58 2.85 10.17
C SER A 81 -10.15 2.71 8.71
N LEU A 82 -11.11 2.63 7.78
CA LEU A 82 -10.87 2.52 6.34
C LEU A 82 -10.08 3.72 5.80
N PHE A 83 -10.58 4.94 6.02
CA PHE A 83 -9.96 6.14 5.46
C PHE A 83 -8.66 6.50 6.16
N LEU A 84 -8.57 6.30 7.48
CA LEU A 84 -7.32 6.54 8.19
C LEU A 84 -6.24 5.54 7.76
N ALA A 85 -6.57 4.26 7.59
CA ALA A 85 -5.63 3.27 7.05
C ALA A 85 -5.22 3.61 5.61
N ALA A 86 -6.15 4.02 4.75
CA ALA A 86 -5.84 4.46 3.37
C ALA A 86 -4.97 5.72 3.34
N ALA A 87 -5.17 6.66 4.28
CA ALA A 87 -4.32 7.83 4.43
C ALA A 87 -2.90 7.44 4.85
N VAL A 88 -2.77 6.60 5.88
CA VAL A 88 -1.49 6.08 6.37
C VAL A 88 -0.77 5.30 5.27
N HIS A 89 -1.48 4.49 4.48
CA HIS A 89 -0.94 3.83 3.30
C HIS A 89 -0.30 4.85 2.34
N CYS A 90 -1.07 5.83 1.88
CA CYS A 90 -0.61 6.81 0.90
C CYS A 90 0.61 7.60 1.42
N VAL A 91 0.62 7.94 2.71
CA VAL A 91 1.76 8.63 3.32
C VAL A 91 2.97 7.71 3.42
N ALA A 92 2.78 6.46 3.85
CA ALA A 92 3.85 5.47 4.01
C ALA A 92 4.54 5.16 2.67
N ASP A 93 3.82 5.24 1.55
CA ASP A 93 4.39 5.04 0.22
C ASP A 93 5.43 6.08 -0.17
N ALA A 94 5.36 7.29 0.36
CA ALA A 94 6.43 8.28 0.19
C ALA A 94 7.76 7.80 0.80
N TYR A 95 7.73 6.85 1.74
CA TYR A 95 8.90 6.29 2.43
C TYR A 95 9.25 4.87 1.94
N GLY A 96 8.55 4.36 0.91
CA GLY A 96 8.70 3.00 0.38
C GLY A 96 9.59 2.87 -0.87
N GLY A 97 10.02 4.00 -1.45
CA GLY A 97 10.66 4.06 -2.76
C GLY A 97 9.71 4.49 -3.88
N GLY A 98 10.24 4.66 -5.09
CA GLY A 98 9.49 5.15 -6.26
C GLY A 98 8.80 4.04 -7.08
N LEU A 99 8.06 4.46 -8.11
CA LEU A 99 7.22 3.58 -8.97
C LEU A 99 7.95 2.67 -9.97
N GLU A 100 9.27 2.56 -9.86
CA GLU A 100 10.07 1.81 -10.84
C GLU A 100 10.00 0.29 -10.63
N LEU A 101 10.19 -0.47 -11.72
CA LEU A 101 10.11 -1.94 -11.67
C LEU A 101 11.18 -2.55 -10.74
N ARG A 102 12.35 -1.91 -10.69
CA ARG A 102 13.53 -2.27 -9.90
C ARG A 102 13.79 -1.19 -8.83
N PRO A 103 12.97 -1.11 -7.77
CA PRO A 103 13.00 0.00 -6.81
C PRO A 103 14.29 0.10 -5.99
N TRP A 104 15.16 -0.92 -6.03
CA TRP A 104 16.50 -0.85 -5.43
C TRP A 104 17.49 0.02 -6.21
N GLU A 105 17.16 0.44 -7.43
CA GLU A 105 17.97 1.38 -8.23
C GLU A 105 17.75 2.83 -7.78
N GLY A 106 16.56 3.16 -7.24
CA GLY A 106 16.29 4.44 -6.58
C GLY A 106 16.33 5.66 -7.52
N THR A 107 15.95 5.48 -8.79
CA THR A 107 16.07 6.52 -9.82
C THR A 107 14.80 7.37 -9.96
N SER A 108 13.65 6.84 -9.55
CA SER A 108 12.36 7.49 -9.69
C SER A 108 12.22 8.66 -8.74
N ARG A 109 11.68 9.76 -9.26
CA ARG A 109 11.31 10.96 -8.49
C ARG A 109 9.83 10.99 -8.14
N ARG A 110 9.09 9.92 -8.43
CA ARG A 110 7.64 9.81 -8.25
C ARG A 110 7.33 8.69 -7.25
N ALA A 111 6.85 9.05 -6.07
CA ALA A 111 6.33 8.12 -5.08
C ALA A 111 4.80 8.06 -5.17
N VAL A 112 4.10 9.13 -4.77
CA VAL A 112 2.63 9.19 -4.71
C VAL A 112 2.15 10.50 -5.31
N TYR A 113 1.06 10.47 -6.07
CA TYR A 113 0.49 11.70 -6.64
C TYR A 113 -0.38 12.42 -5.61
N ASP A 114 -0.08 13.70 -5.39
CA ASP A 114 -0.88 14.59 -4.56
C ASP A 114 -1.88 15.35 -5.43
N HIS A 115 -3.14 14.93 -5.36
CA HIS A 115 -4.25 15.53 -6.11
C HIS A 115 -4.61 16.93 -5.65
N TYR A 116 -4.36 17.25 -4.38
CA TYR A 116 -4.68 18.58 -3.85
C TYR A 116 -3.71 19.62 -4.39
N HIS A 117 -2.42 19.27 -4.46
CA HIS A 117 -1.38 20.15 -5.01
C HIS A 117 -1.10 19.94 -6.51
N GLY A 118 -1.73 18.95 -7.15
CA GLY A 118 -1.54 18.62 -8.56
C GLY A 118 -0.10 18.21 -8.92
N ARG A 119 0.60 17.47 -8.04
CA ARG A 119 2.01 17.13 -8.24
C ARG A 119 2.41 15.79 -7.64
N TRP A 120 3.47 15.20 -8.17
CA TRP A 120 4.10 14.03 -7.56
C TRP A 120 4.89 14.38 -6.29
N ILE A 121 4.69 13.60 -5.24
CA ILE A 121 5.56 13.59 -4.06
C ILE A 121 6.79 12.75 -4.39
N ALA A 122 7.98 13.29 -4.15
CA ALA A 122 9.23 12.57 -4.32
C ALA A 122 9.45 11.51 -3.22
N PRO A 123 10.09 10.36 -3.52
CA PRO A 123 10.48 9.39 -2.51
C PRO A 123 11.35 10.04 -1.43
N ARG A 124 11.12 9.65 -0.17
CA ARG A 124 11.80 10.12 1.03
C ARG A 124 12.62 8.98 1.64
N PRO A 125 13.66 9.30 2.43
CA PRO A 125 14.41 8.27 3.17
C PRO A 125 13.48 7.46 4.08
N GLY A 126 13.55 6.13 4.00
CA GLY A 126 12.66 5.23 4.72
C GLY A 126 13.11 3.78 4.58
N VAL A 127 12.18 2.87 4.28
CA VAL A 127 12.59 1.51 3.89
C VAL A 127 13.33 1.56 2.56
N ARG A 128 14.31 0.67 2.39
CA ARG A 128 15.23 0.77 1.24
C ARG A 128 14.50 0.65 -0.11
N TYR A 129 13.54 -0.25 -0.17
CA TYR A 129 12.62 -0.44 -1.29
C TYR A 129 11.48 -1.39 -0.89
N ASP A 130 10.39 -1.36 -1.65
CA ASP A 130 9.27 -2.30 -1.58
C ASP A 130 9.71 -3.78 -1.70
N GLY A 131 9.43 -4.59 -0.68
CA GLY A 131 9.82 -6.00 -0.63
C GLY A 131 11.30 -6.21 -0.30
N SER A 132 11.94 -5.23 0.32
CA SER A 132 13.28 -5.38 0.91
C SER A 132 13.23 -6.10 2.26
N PRO A 133 14.36 -6.65 2.75
CA PRO A 133 14.43 -7.19 4.11
C PRO A 133 14.04 -6.17 5.19
N SER A 134 14.32 -4.88 4.98
CA SER A 134 13.88 -3.81 5.89
C SER A 134 12.36 -3.59 5.87
N ASP A 135 11.71 -3.80 4.72
CA ASP A 135 10.26 -3.73 4.60
C ASP A 135 9.61 -4.94 5.30
N LEU A 136 10.17 -6.14 5.14
CA LEU A 136 9.74 -7.33 5.89
C LEU A 136 9.89 -7.14 7.40
N LEU A 137 11.02 -6.59 7.86
CA LEU A 137 11.21 -6.28 9.27
C LEU A 137 10.14 -5.31 9.78
N LEU A 138 9.83 -4.27 9.01
CA LEU A 138 8.76 -3.33 9.35
C LEU A 138 7.41 -4.05 9.46
N ALA A 139 7.03 -4.86 8.46
CA ALA A 139 5.80 -5.64 8.51
C ALA A 139 5.74 -6.56 9.74
N THR A 140 6.85 -7.24 10.07
CA THR A 140 6.95 -8.07 11.26
C THR A 140 6.73 -7.26 12.54
N VAL A 141 7.39 -6.10 12.68
CA VAL A 141 7.23 -5.22 13.85
C VAL A 141 5.79 -4.75 14.01
N LEU A 142 5.14 -4.34 12.91
CA LEU A 142 3.73 -3.90 12.94
C LEU A 142 2.77 -5.07 13.28
N ALA A 143 3.13 -6.29 12.91
CA ALA A 143 2.30 -7.48 13.16
C ALA A 143 2.35 -7.96 14.62
N VAL A 144 3.47 -7.76 15.35
CA VAL A 144 3.63 -8.22 16.74
C VAL A 144 2.45 -7.83 17.64
N PRO A 145 2.06 -6.53 17.77
CA PRO A 145 0.95 -6.16 18.64
C PRO A 145 -0.37 -6.80 18.22
N LEU A 146 -0.61 -6.96 16.91
CA LEU A 146 -1.81 -7.62 16.42
C LEU A 146 -1.83 -9.09 16.83
N LEU A 147 -0.76 -9.84 16.58
CA LEU A 147 -0.66 -11.25 16.92
C LEU A 147 -0.81 -11.55 18.42
N VAL A 148 -0.54 -10.56 19.28
CA VAL A 148 -0.70 -10.68 20.73
C VAL A 148 -2.13 -10.35 21.18
N VAL A 149 -2.80 -9.41 20.51
CA VAL A 149 -4.05 -8.80 20.99
C VAL A 149 -5.30 -9.35 20.32
N VAL A 150 -5.26 -9.64 19.01
CA VAL A 150 -6.48 -9.98 18.26
C VAL A 150 -6.80 -11.47 18.32
N ASP A 151 -8.09 -11.80 18.24
CA ASP A 151 -8.56 -13.18 18.24
C ASP A 151 -8.11 -13.98 17.00
N ALA A 152 -8.22 -15.31 17.12
CA ALA A 152 -7.76 -16.29 16.13
C ALA A 152 -8.05 -15.96 14.65
N PRO A 153 -9.29 -15.62 14.21
CA PRO A 153 -9.53 -15.36 12.79
C PRO A 153 -8.67 -14.19 12.24
N TYR A 154 -8.45 -13.16 13.06
CA TYR A 154 -7.65 -12.00 12.67
C TYR A 154 -6.15 -12.28 12.82
N SER A 155 -5.73 -13.09 13.81
CA SER A 155 -4.33 -13.50 13.94
C SER A 155 -3.90 -14.37 12.76
N TRP A 156 -4.78 -15.24 12.24
CA TRP A 156 -4.54 -16.00 11.01
C TRP A 156 -4.41 -15.09 9.79
N LEU A 157 -5.24 -14.05 9.69
CA LEU A 157 -5.14 -13.06 8.61
C LEU A 157 -3.79 -12.31 8.65
N VAL A 158 -3.33 -11.92 9.84
CA VAL A 158 -2.03 -11.27 10.03
C VAL A 158 -0.88 -12.23 9.70
N ALA A 159 -0.93 -13.46 10.19
CA ALA A 159 0.08 -14.48 9.91
C ALA A 159 0.13 -14.84 8.41
N GLY A 160 -1.02 -14.93 7.75
CA GLY A 160 -1.12 -15.12 6.31
C GLY A 160 -0.50 -13.95 5.54
N SER A 161 -0.78 -12.71 5.95
CA SER A 161 -0.19 -11.51 5.36
C SER A 161 1.33 -11.47 5.52
N LEU A 162 1.86 -11.83 6.70
CA LEU A 162 3.31 -11.98 6.92
C LEU A 162 3.93 -13.09 6.07
N THR A 163 3.22 -14.19 5.86
CA THR A 163 3.68 -15.27 5.00
C THR A 163 3.82 -14.77 3.55
N VAL A 164 2.81 -14.06 3.04
CA VAL A 164 2.87 -13.40 1.72
C VAL A 164 4.04 -12.40 1.67
N ALA A 165 4.23 -11.61 2.73
CA ALA A 165 5.32 -10.65 2.84
C ALA A 165 6.71 -11.31 2.72
N ALA A 166 6.91 -12.43 3.45
CA ALA A 166 8.16 -13.18 3.44
C ALA A 166 8.44 -13.80 2.06
N VAL A 167 7.43 -14.43 1.46
CA VAL A 167 7.54 -15.00 0.11
C VAL A 167 7.85 -13.90 -0.91
N TYR A 168 7.09 -12.80 -0.89
CA TYR A 168 7.29 -11.66 -1.78
C TYR A 168 8.70 -11.10 -1.64
N THR A 169 9.18 -10.87 -0.42
CA THR A 169 10.54 -10.39 -0.14
C THR A 169 11.60 -11.33 -0.71
N ALA A 170 11.41 -12.65 -0.54
CA ALA A 170 12.36 -13.65 -1.06
C ALA A 170 12.45 -13.64 -2.60
N VAL A 171 11.33 -13.45 -3.29
CA VAL A 171 11.27 -13.48 -4.76
C VAL A 171 11.38 -12.09 -5.40
N ARG A 172 11.31 -10.99 -4.65
CA ARG A 172 11.14 -9.62 -5.18
C ARG A 172 12.14 -9.24 -6.27
N ARG A 173 13.41 -9.67 -6.11
CA ARG A 173 14.49 -9.35 -7.05
C ARG A 173 14.45 -10.17 -8.35
N THR A 174 13.79 -11.31 -8.36
CA THR A 174 13.65 -12.15 -9.56
C THR A 174 12.41 -11.78 -10.38
N LEU A 175 11.41 -11.15 -9.78
CA LEU A 175 10.15 -10.77 -10.44
C LEU A 175 10.37 -9.90 -11.70
N PRO A 176 11.20 -8.85 -11.71
CA PRO A 176 11.41 -8.06 -12.94
C PRO A 176 11.93 -8.89 -14.11
N ALA A 177 12.92 -9.74 -13.88
CA ALA A 177 13.48 -10.60 -14.93
C ALA A 177 12.47 -11.62 -15.44
N LEU A 178 11.62 -12.16 -14.56
CA LEU A 178 10.52 -13.05 -14.96
C LEU A 178 9.50 -12.32 -15.82
N VAL A 179 9.08 -11.12 -15.41
CA VAL A 179 8.11 -10.32 -16.17
C VAL A 179 8.68 -9.89 -17.51
N GLU A 180 9.93 -9.45 -17.58
CA GLU A 180 10.62 -9.12 -18.84
C GLU A 180 10.64 -10.31 -19.81
N ARG A 181 10.94 -11.52 -19.31
CA ARG A 181 10.88 -12.75 -20.14
C ARG A 181 9.47 -13.04 -20.64
N LEU A 182 8.47 -12.97 -19.77
CA LEU A 182 7.08 -13.20 -20.15
C LEU A 182 6.62 -12.18 -21.20
N VAL A 183 6.90 -10.90 -20.98
CA VAL A 183 6.57 -9.82 -21.91
C VAL A 183 7.27 -9.99 -23.25
N SER A 184 8.53 -10.43 -23.26
CA SER A 184 9.29 -10.68 -24.50
C SER A 184 8.69 -11.82 -25.35
N ALA A 185 7.98 -12.75 -24.71
CA ALA A 185 7.30 -13.87 -25.37
C ALA A 185 5.88 -13.53 -25.82
N LEU A 186 5.32 -12.39 -25.41
CA LEU A 186 3.95 -12.01 -25.77
C LEU A 186 3.86 -11.54 -27.24
N PRO A 187 2.72 -11.81 -27.91
CA PRO A 187 2.46 -11.27 -29.24
C PRO A 187 2.54 -9.74 -29.29
N THR A 188 3.01 -9.19 -30.40
CA THR A 188 3.19 -7.73 -30.57
C THR A 188 1.90 -6.93 -30.39
N TRP A 189 0.73 -7.50 -30.70
CA TRP A 189 -0.58 -6.86 -30.53
C TRP A 189 -0.94 -6.59 -29.06
N THR A 190 -0.28 -7.25 -28.10
CA THR A 190 -0.52 -7.05 -26.66
C THR A 190 0.19 -5.83 -26.09
N ARG A 191 1.23 -5.33 -26.77
CA ARG A 191 2.10 -4.23 -26.28
C ARG A 191 1.35 -2.95 -25.89
N PRO A 192 0.31 -2.49 -26.63
CA PRO A 192 -0.46 -1.30 -26.24
C PRO A 192 -1.18 -1.46 -24.89
N TYR A 193 -1.56 -2.69 -24.54
CA TYR A 193 -2.30 -3.00 -23.32
C TYR A 193 -1.39 -3.24 -22.11
N LEU A 194 -0.08 -3.33 -22.31
CA LEU A 194 0.86 -3.47 -21.19
C LEU A 194 0.94 -2.16 -20.41
N PRO A 195 0.92 -2.22 -19.06
CA PRO A 195 1.25 -1.09 -18.20
C PRO A 195 2.56 -0.42 -18.62
N ALA A 196 2.65 0.90 -18.45
CA ALA A 196 3.80 1.70 -18.90
C ALA A 196 5.15 1.16 -18.39
N ARG A 197 5.20 0.67 -17.14
CA ARG A 197 6.39 0.07 -16.52
C ARG A 197 6.91 -1.22 -17.17
N TYR A 198 6.12 -1.83 -18.06
CA TYR A 198 6.48 -3.06 -18.78
C TYR A 198 6.68 -2.84 -20.28
N ARG A 199 6.48 -1.60 -20.78
CA ARG A 199 6.78 -1.26 -22.16
C ARG A 199 8.30 -1.09 -22.27
N ILE A 200 8.96 -2.13 -22.77
CA ILE A 200 10.39 -2.07 -23.13
C ILE A 200 10.46 -1.27 -24.42
N ASP A 201 10.52 0.05 -24.31
CA ASP A 201 10.85 0.89 -25.46
C ASP A 201 12.35 0.74 -25.75
N GLY A 202 12.69 0.42 -27.00
CA GLY A 202 14.07 0.42 -27.49
C GLY A 202 14.74 1.80 -27.31
N PRO A 203 16.06 1.91 -27.53
CA PRO A 203 16.83 3.04 -27.02
C PRO A 203 16.42 4.34 -27.71
N THR A 204 15.69 5.23 -27.02
CA THR A 204 15.90 6.69 -27.03
C THR A 204 14.94 7.43 -26.08
N LEU A 205 15.54 8.14 -25.11
CA LEU A 205 15.28 9.54 -24.75
C LEU A 205 13.84 10.06 -24.93
N THR A 206 13.06 10.08 -23.85
CA THR A 206 12.32 11.24 -23.33
C THR A 206 11.50 10.77 -22.13
N SER A 207 11.59 11.49 -21.01
CA SER A 207 10.74 11.20 -19.85
C SER A 207 9.27 11.31 -20.29
N PRO A 208 8.37 10.42 -19.81
CA PRO A 208 6.95 10.61 -20.03
C PRO A 208 6.54 11.99 -19.50
N ARG A 209 5.91 12.81 -20.37
CA ARG A 209 5.42 14.15 -20.05
C ARG A 209 4.64 14.16 -18.73
N ASP A 210 4.82 15.27 -18.02
CA ASP A 210 4.25 15.56 -16.71
C ASP A 210 2.74 15.85 -16.81
N ASP A 211 1.94 14.79 -17.01
CA ASP A 211 0.48 14.86 -17.05
C ASP A 211 -0.17 13.96 -15.95
#